data_AF-A0A4Y2FQ86-F1
#
_entry.id   AF-A0A4Y2FQ86-F1
#
_cell.length_a   1.000
_cell.length_b   1.000
_cell.length_c   1.000
_cell.angle_alpha   90.00
_cell.angle_beta   90.00
_cell.angle_gamma   90.00
#
_symmetry.space_group_name_H-M   'P 1'
#
loop_
_entity.id
_entity.type
_entity.pdbx_description
1 polymer ?
#
loop_
_entity_poly.entity_id
_entity_poly.type
_entity_poly.pdbx_seq_one_letter_code
_entity_poly.pdbx_strand_id
1 'polypeptide(L)'
;MNHSCTSGSKHLCNVIKNSRYLLDDLKKVVDPVISRNAFMAHPESLLLSMLADERRHIRELRVRRITKARGSSSIVERRRFVVTKLNFKANKCIDMIDWFKCYVTEPPITADITVKELKSIAENGSIKDLQIYKLLYHTQSVERYVKLVTEAASTVCGSHSRDGFIINTMASRAIMPSFDHKAEYKMM
;
A
#
# COMPACT_ATOMS: atom_id res chain seq x y z
N MET A 1 -12.95 -10.09 0.95
CA MET A 1 -12.03 -9.29 0.12
C MET A 1 -10.62 -9.83 0.31
N ASN A 2 -9.75 -9.83 -0.71
CA ASN A 2 -8.39 -10.34 -0.57
C ASN A 2 -7.48 -9.21 -0.07
N HIS A 3 -7.23 -9.16 1.25
CA HIS A 3 -6.59 -8.03 1.95
C HIS A 3 -5.06 -7.93 1.76
N SER A 4 -4.51 -8.60 0.75
CA SER A 4 -3.06 -8.64 0.47
C SER A 4 -2.52 -7.28 0.03
N CYS A 5 -1.24 -7.04 0.34
CA CYS A 5 -0.51 -5.84 -0.06
C CYS A 5 -0.49 -5.60 -1.59
N THR A 6 -0.73 -6.65 -2.38
CA THR A 6 -0.71 -6.66 -3.85
C THR A 6 -2.04 -6.27 -4.49
N SER A 7 -3.14 -6.21 -3.71
CA SER A 7 -4.49 -5.97 -4.24
C SER A 7 -4.83 -4.48 -4.38
N GLY A 8 -4.15 -3.58 -3.65
CA GLY A 8 -4.52 -2.16 -3.55
C GLY A 8 -4.71 -1.46 -4.91
N SER A 9 -3.72 -1.57 -5.79
CA SER A 9 -3.76 -0.96 -7.13
C SER A 9 -4.83 -1.60 -8.03
N LYS A 10 -5.11 -2.90 -7.84
CA LYS A 10 -6.19 -3.60 -8.57
C LYS A 10 -7.56 -3.06 -8.15
N HIS A 11 -7.76 -2.79 -6.85
CA HIS A 11 -9.00 -2.17 -6.36
C HIS A 11 -9.20 -0.76 -6.93
N LEU A 12 -8.18 0.09 -6.90
CA LEU A 12 -8.26 1.43 -7.49
C LEU A 12 -8.58 1.38 -9.00
N CYS A 13 -7.92 0.48 -9.72
CA CYS A 13 -8.18 0.21 -11.13
C CYS A 13 -9.64 -0.22 -11.39
N ASN A 14 -10.22 -1.07 -10.54
CA ASN A 14 -11.63 -1.45 -10.64
C ASN A 14 -12.57 -0.28 -10.33
N VAL A 15 -12.24 0.57 -9.34
CA VAL A 15 -13.01 1.79 -9.05
C VAL A 15 -13.03 2.71 -10.27
N ILE A 16 -11.88 2.92 -10.92
CA ILE A 16 -11.79 3.72 -12.15
C ILE A 16 -12.65 3.11 -13.26
N LYS A 17 -12.53 1.80 -13.51
CA LYS A 17 -13.33 1.10 -14.52
C LYS A 17 -14.83 1.24 -14.26
N ASN A 18 -15.27 0.98 -13.04
CA ASN A 18 -16.67 1.08 -12.67
C ASN A 18 -17.20 2.51 -12.79
N SER A 19 -16.39 3.51 -12.44
CA SER A 19 -16.77 4.92 -12.59
C SER A 19 -16.97 5.34 -14.05
N ARG A 20 -16.44 4.58 -15.04
CA ARG A 20 -16.65 4.91 -16.46
C ARG A 20 -18.09 4.67 -16.92
N TYR A 21 -18.87 3.84 -16.21
CA TYR A 21 -20.29 3.62 -16.49
C TYR A 21 -21.20 4.76 -15.99
N LEU A 22 -20.66 5.72 -15.22
CA LEU A 22 -21.43 6.86 -14.75
C LEU A 22 -21.73 7.84 -15.90
N LEU A 23 -22.78 8.66 -15.72
CA LEU A 23 -23.04 9.81 -16.58
C LEU A 23 -21.92 10.85 -16.44
N ASP A 24 -21.71 11.66 -17.47
CA ASP A 24 -20.57 12.58 -17.52
C ASP A 24 -20.60 13.64 -16.42
N ASP A 25 -21.79 14.09 -16.00
CA ASP A 25 -21.91 15.02 -14.87
C ASP A 25 -21.52 14.38 -13.53
N LEU A 26 -21.80 13.09 -13.35
CA LEU A 26 -21.33 12.34 -12.18
C LEU A 26 -19.83 12.09 -12.22
N LYS A 27 -19.26 11.81 -13.40
CA LYS A 27 -17.80 11.68 -13.57
C LYS A 27 -17.07 12.96 -13.17
N LYS A 28 -17.61 14.15 -13.50
CA LYS A 28 -17.02 15.45 -13.09
C LYS A 28 -16.90 15.59 -11.56
N VAL A 29 -17.80 14.97 -10.79
CA VAL A 29 -17.78 14.98 -9.33
C VAL A 29 -16.85 13.88 -8.78
N VAL A 30 -16.92 12.68 -9.35
CA VAL A 30 -16.23 11.49 -8.84
C VAL A 30 -14.73 11.46 -9.19
N ASP A 31 -14.34 11.90 -10.39
CA ASP A 31 -12.96 11.82 -10.87
C ASP A 31 -11.97 12.63 -10.00
N PRO A 32 -12.32 13.85 -9.55
CA PRO A 32 -11.49 14.58 -8.58
C PRO A 32 -11.39 13.89 -7.22
N VAL A 33 -12.43 13.18 -6.77
CA VAL A 33 -12.40 12.42 -5.51
C VAL A 33 -11.48 11.21 -5.63
N ILE A 34 -11.58 10.45 -6.73
CA ILE A 34 -10.69 9.32 -7.00
C ILE A 34 -9.24 9.81 -7.11
N SER A 35 -9.01 10.90 -7.86
CA SER A 35 -7.66 11.45 -8.07
C SER A 35 -6.99 11.89 -6.78
N ARG A 36 -7.72 12.59 -5.90
CA ARG A 36 -7.19 13.02 -4.59
C ARG A 36 -6.84 11.85 -3.67
N ASN A 37 -7.51 10.71 -3.83
CA ASN A 37 -7.32 9.52 -3.02
C ASN A 37 -6.53 8.41 -3.74
N ALA A 38 -5.87 8.73 -4.85
CA ALA A 38 -5.18 7.77 -5.72
C ALA A 38 -3.84 7.27 -5.14
N PHE A 39 -3.73 7.09 -3.82
CA PHE A 39 -2.51 6.66 -3.16
C PHE A 39 -1.99 5.32 -3.70
N MET A 40 -2.90 4.42 -4.06
CA MET A 40 -2.58 3.11 -4.64
C MET A 40 -2.13 3.17 -6.10
N ALA A 41 -2.14 4.35 -6.74
CA ALA A 41 -1.53 4.56 -8.04
C ALA A 41 -0.04 4.93 -7.95
N HIS A 42 0.55 4.88 -6.75
CA HIS A 42 1.99 5.07 -6.60
C HIS A 42 2.75 3.97 -7.38
N PRO A 43 3.87 4.29 -8.06
CA PRO A 43 4.63 3.32 -8.85
C PRO A 43 5.01 2.07 -8.05
N GLU A 44 5.40 2.22 -6.78
CA GLU A 44 5.74 1.08 -5.92
C GLU A 44 4.54 0.16 -5.66
N SER A 45 3.37 0.73 -5.37
CA SER A 45 2.12 -0.03 -5.19
C SER A 45 1.74 -0.77 -6.47
N LEU A 46 1.93 -0.14 -7.63
CA LEU A 46 1.74 -0.79 -8.92
C LEU A 46 2.72 -1.94 -9.14
N LEU A 47 4.00 -1.77 -8.84
CA LEU A 47 5.01 -2.84 -8.91
C LEU A 47 4.67 -4.02 -7.99
N LEU A 48 4.11 -3.78 -6.80
CA LEU A 48 3.60 -4.84 -5.92
C LEU A 48 2.40 -5.57 -6.53
N SER A 49 1.47 -4.85 -7.16
CA SER A 49 0.34 -5.49 -7.84
C SER A 49 0.74 -6.32 -9.06
N MET A 50 1.78 -5.89 -9.77
CA MET A 50 2.36 -6.60 -10.92
C MET A 50 3.09 -7.88 -10.49
N LEU A 51 3.56 -7.97 -9.24
CA LEU A 51 4.15 -9.18 -8.69
C LEU A 51 3.12 -10.33 -8.65
N ALA A 52 1.88 -10.00 -8.33
CA ALA A 52 0.74 -10.90 -8.20
C ALA A 52 -0.11 -10.99 -9.47
N ASP A 53 0.41 -10.54 -10.63
CA ASP A 53 -0.33 -10.64 -11.89
C ASP A 53 -0.18 -12.05 -12.46
N GLU A 54 -1.28 -12.63 -12.93
CA GLU A 54 -1.31 -13.96 -13.53
C GLU A 54 -0.52 -14.02 -14.84
N ARG A 55 -0.40 -12.88 -15.53
CA ARG A 55 0.27 -12.80 -16.83
C ARG A 55 1.77 -12.63 -16.67
N ARG A 56 2.53 -13.60 -17.18
CA ARG A 56 4.00 -13.63 -17.14
C ARG A 56 4.65 -12.34 -17.64
N HIS A 57 4.22 -11.80 -18.78
CA HIS A 57 4.80 -10.58 -19.35
C HIS A 57 4.68 -9.36 -18.43
N ILE A 58 3.62 -9.28 -17.60
CA ILE A 58 3.45 -8.21 -16.61
C ILE A 58 4.44 -8.39 -15.45
N ARG A 59 4.61 -9.63 -14.96
CA ARG A 59 5.60 -9.94 -13.92
C ARG A 59 7.03 -9.64 -14.39
N GLU A 60 7.36 -9.99 -15.62
CA GLU A 60 8.67 -9.69 -16.23
C GLU A 60 8.90 -8.17 -16.37
N LEU A 61 7.89 -7.42 -16.79
CA LEU A 61 7.96 -5.95 -16.86
C LEU A 61 8.28 -5.34 -15.49
N ARG A 62 7.70 -5.88 -14.41
CA ARG A 62 8.01 -5.47 -13.04
C ARG A 62 9.47 -5.75 -12.67
N VAL A 63 10.01 -6.91 -13.01
CA VAL A 63 11.42 -7.24 -12.73
C VAL A 63 12.35 -6.25 -13.41
N ARG A 64 12.08 -5.91 -14.67
CA ARG A 64 12.86 -4.91 -15.43
C ARG A 64 12.82 -3.54 -14.75
N ARG A 65 11.64 -3.10 -14.30
CA ARG A 65 11.47 -1.80 -13.62
C ARG A 65 12.20 -1.75 -12.27
N ILE A 66 12.10 -2.79 -11.45
CA ILE A 66 12.81 -2.85 -10.15
C ILE A 66 14.32 -2.90 -10.37
N THR A 67 14.80 -3.73 -11.30
CA THR A 67 16.23 -3.82 -11.60
C THR A 67 16.79 -2.47 -12.06
N LYS A 68 16.03 -1.73 -12.89
CA LYS A 68 16.38 -0.36 -13.28
C LYS A 68 16.38 0.59 -12.08
N ALA A 69 15.37 0.53 -11.21
CA ALA A 69 15.25 1.38 -10.03
C ALA A 69 16.40 1.17 -9.03
N ARG A 70 16.90 -0.08 -8.89
CA ARG A 70 18.10 -0.41 -8.09
C ARG A 70 19.38 0.22 -8.64
N GLY A 71 19.53 0.22 -9.97
CA GLY A 71 20.70 0.80 -10.64
C GLY A 71 20.71 2.33 -10.64
N SER A 72 19.53 2.97 -10.57
CA SER A 72 19.41 4.41 -10.37
C SER A 72 19.65 4.79 -8.91
N SER A 73 20.89 4.64 -8.45
CA SER A 73 21.38 5.19 -7.19
C SER A 73 21.32 6.71 -7.24
N SER A 74 20.18 7.29 -6.87
CA SER A 74 20.21 8.58 -6.20
C SER A 74 19.90 8.31 -4.75
N ILE A 75 20.81 8.76 -3.88
CA ILE A 75 20.64 8.78 -2.43
C ILE A 75 19.50 9.76 -2.15
N VAL A 76 18.26 9.31 -2.33
CA VAL A 76 17.11 10.07 -1.87
C VAL A 76 17.01 9.78 -0.38
N GLU A 77 17.57 10.65 0.46
CA GLU A 77 17.47 10.56 1.94
C GLU A 77 16.02 10.36 2.41
N ARG A 78 15.03 10.77 1.60
CA ARG A 78 13.60 10.61 1.91
C ARG A 78 12.74 10.43 0.67
N ARG A 79 12.15 9.25 0.48
CA ARG A 79 11.13 8.99 -0.55
C ARG A 79 9.98 10.00 -0.39
N ARG A 80 9.80 10.91 -1.34
CA ARG A 80 8.68 11.85 -1.34
C ARG A 80 7.46 11.15 -1.94
N PHE A 81 6.40 11.00 -1.16
CA PHE A 81 5.14 10.49 -1.68
C PHE A 81 4.43 11.60 -2.46
N VAL A 82 4.21 11.38 -3.76
CA VAL A 82 3.45 12.29 -4.62
C VAL A 82 2.29 11.52 -5.23
N VAL A 83 1.07 12.04 -5.09
CA VAL A 83 -0.11 11.43 -5.69
C VAL A 83 0.00 11.53 -7.22
N THR A 84 -0.01 10.38 -7.88
CA THR A 84 0.16 10.31 -9.33
C THR A 84 -1.07 10.83 -10.07
N LYS A 85 -0.85 11.55 -11.17
CA LYS A 85 -1.94 11.90 -12.10
C LYS A 85 -2.47 10.62 -12.76
N LEU A 86 -3.74 10.32 -12.49
CA LEU A 86 -4.43 9.15 -13.03
C LEU A 86 -4.79 9.31 -14.51
N ASN A 87 -4.66 8.22 -15.25
CA ASN A 87 -5.23 8.04 -16.57
C ASN A 87 -6.57 7.30 -16.47
N PHE A 88 -7.68 8.04 -16.47
CA PHE A 88 -9.03 7.47 -16.42
C PHE A 88 -9.43 6.70 -17.69
N LYS A 89 -8.67 6.82 -18.79
CA LYS A 89 -8.88 6.06 -20.03
C LYS A 89 -8.14 4.71 -20.04
N ALA A 90 -7.44 4.38 -18.95
CA ALA A 90 -6.66 3.15 -18.87
C ALA A 90 -7.55 1.89 -18.83
N ASN A 91 -7.29 0.96 -19.75
CA ASN A 91 -7.96 -0.34 -19.75
C ASN A 91 -7.28 -1.36 -18.82
N LYS A 92 -5.97 -1.24 -18.65
CA LYS A 92 -5.17 -2.09 -17.76
C LYS A 92 -4.64 -1.25 -16.59
N CYS A 93 -4.50 -1.88 -15.44
CA CYS A 93 -4.03 -1.20 -14.23
C CYS A 93 -2.60 -0.69 -14.37
N ILE A 94 -1.78 -1.33 -15.20
CA ILE A 94 -0.44 -0.84 -15.54
C ILE A 94 -0.47 0.50 -16.29
N ASP A 95 -1.54 0.83 -17.00
CA ASP A 95 -1.64 2.05 -17.82
C ASP A 95 -2.31 3.19 -17.05
N MET A 96 -2.62 2.97 -15.76
CA MET A 96 -3.28 3.92 -14.87
C MET A 96 -2.42 5.16 -14.59
N ILE A 97 -1.10 5.05 -14.79
CA ILE A 97 -0.15 6.15 -14.62
C ILE A 97 0.76 6.29 -15.83
N ASP A 98 1.26 7.51 -16.01
CA ASP A 98 2.34 7.78 -16.96
C ASP A 98 3.69 7.45 -16.32
N TRP A 99 4.22 6.26 -16.61
CA TRP A 99 5.48 5.78 -16.06
C TRP A 99 6.70 6.63 -16.44
N PHE A 100 6.61 7.47 -17.47
CA PHE A 100 7.71 8.37 -17.85
C PHE A 100 7.71 9.66 -17.03
N LYS A 101 6.55 10.05 -16.49
CA LYS A 101 6.41 11.24 -15.62
C LYS A 101 6.52 10.91 -14.13
N CYS A 102 6.60 9.63 -13.78
CA CYS A 102 6.69 9.19 -12.40
C CYS A 102 8.13 8.81 -12.05
N TYR A 103 8.60 9.27 -10.90
CA TYR A 103 9.83 8.76 -10.33
C TYR A 103 9.57 7.37 -9.73
N VAL A 104 10.21 6.34 -10.29
CA VAL A 104 10.02 4.95 -9.85
C VAL A 104 11.18 4.56 -8.95
N THR A 105 10.88 4.30 -7.69
CA THR A 105 11.85 3.71 -6.75
C THR A 105 11.55 2.24 -6.52
N GLU A 106 12.54 1.52 -5.99
CA GLU A 106 12.31 0.16 -5.54
C GLU A 106 11.37 0.14 -4.33
N PRO A 107 10.29 -0.68 -4.37
CA PRO A 107 9.47 -0.93 -3.19
C PRO A 107 10.33 -1.47 -2.05
N PRO A 108 10.24 -0.93 -0.82
CA PRO A 108 11.02 -1.41 0.34
C PRO A 108 10.90 -2.92 0.56
N ILE A 109 9.68 -3.42 0.34
CA ILE A 109 9.32 -4.84 0.41
C ILE A 109 10.21 -5.73 -0.47
N THR A 110 10.75 -5.23 -1.58
CA THR A 110 11.56 -6.03 -2.50
C THR A 110 13.06 -5.88 -2.27
N ALA A 111 13.49 -5.02 -1.35
CA ALA A 111 14.90 -4.68 -1.13
C ALA A 111 15.75 -5.93 -0.83
N ASP A 112 15.24 -6.83 0.02
CA ASP A 112 15.97 -8.04 0.44
C ASP A 112 15.93 -9.18 -0.61
N ILE A 113 15.18 -9.01 -1.70
CA ILE A 113 15.00 -10.04 -2.72
C ILE A 113 16.03 -9.85 -3.84
N THR A 114 16.81 -10.87 -4.15
CA THR A 114 17.81 -10.80 -5.22
C THR A 114 17.16 -10.73 -6.61
N VAL A 115 17.85 -10.14 -7.59
CA VAL A 115 17.33 -10.07 -8.97
C VAL A 115 17.06 -11.46 -9.56
N LYS A 116 17.86 -12.47 -9.18
CA LYS A 116 17.67 -13.86 -9.60
C LYS A 116 16.35 -14.43 -9.06
N GLU A 117 16.05 -14.20 -7.79
CA GLU A 117 14.77 -14.58 -7.18
C GLU A 117 13.60 -13.82 -7.81
N LEU A 118 13.75 -12.51 -8.06
CA LEU A 118 12.71 -11.74 -8.76
C LEU A 118 12.37 -12.32 -10.14
N LYS A 119 13.38 -12.78 -10.89
CA LYS A 119 13.21 -13.44 -12.19
C LYS A 119 12.50 -14.79 -12.04
N SER A 120 12.95 -15.62 -11.08
CA SER A 120 12.32 -16.91 -10.81
C SER A 120 10.85 -16.78 -10.42
N ILE A 121 10.50 -15.79 -9.58
CA ILE A 121 9.10 -15.47 -9.22
C ILE A 121 8.29 -15.07 -10.45
N ALA A 122 8.88 -14.29 -11.37
CA ALA A 122 8.20 -13.88 -12.59
C ALA A 122 7.92 -15.06 -13.53
N GLU A 123 8.85 -16.02 -13.62
CA GLU A 123 8.69 -17.22 -14.44
C GLU A 123 7.66 -18.18 -13.86
N ASN A 124 7.83 -18.55 -12.59
CA ASN A 124 7.07 -19.64 -11.99
C ASN A 124 5.66 -19.23 -11.56
N GLY A 125 5.39 -17.93 -11.36
CA GLY A 125 4.10 -17.44 -10.87
C GLY A 125 3.73 -17.91 -9.45
N SER A 126 4.53 -18.80 -8.84
CA SER A 126 4.41 -19.18 -7.44
C SER A 126 4.99 -18.06 -6.59
N ILE A 127 4.11 -17.18 -6.14
CA ILE A 127 4.45 -16.17 -5.13
C ILE A 127 3.96 -16.57 -3.73
N LYS A 128 3.54 -17.85 -3.57
CA LYS A 128 2.99 -18.38 -2.30
C LYS A 128 4.02 -18.38 -1.16
N ASP A 129 5.32 -18.42 -1.49
CA ASP A 129 6.39 -18.50 -0.49
C ASP A 129 6.92 -17.13 -0.06
N LEU A 130 6.52 -16.05 -0.74
CA LEU A 130 6.94 -14.71 -0.38
C LEU A 130 6.08 -14.23 0.80
N GLN A 131 6.71 -14.05 1.97
CA GLN A 131 6.06 -13.49 3.17
C GLN A 131 5.29 -12.19 2.91
N ILE A 132 5.66 -11.49 1.83
CA ILE A 132 5.02 -10.30 1.27
C ILE A 132 3.51 -10.45 1.12
N TYR A 133 3.00 -11.63 0.74
CA TYR A 133 1.55 -11.84 0.58
C TYR A 133 0.79 -11.90 1.90
N LYS A 134 1.49 -12.15 3.02
CA LYS A 134 0.92 -12.14 4.38
C LYS A 134 0.78 -10.74 4.97
N LEU A 135 1.34 -9.71 4.31
CA LEU A 135 1.12 -8.33 4.72
C LEU A 135 -0.32 -7.93 4.39
N LEU A 136 -1.18 -8.05 5.41
CA LEU A 136 -2.58 -7.67 5.37
C LEU A 136 -2.70 -6.16 5.60
N TYR A 137 -3.41 -5.45 4.71
CA TYR A 137 -3.67 -4.02 4.88
C TYR A 137 -4.70 -3.72 5.98
N HIS A 138 -5.61 -4.67 6.24
CA HIS A 138 -6.77 -4.48 7.12
C HIS A 138 -6.74 -5.51 8.24
N THR A 139 -5.77 -5.38 9.14
CA THR A 139 -5.78 -6.15 10.39
C THR A 139 -6.44 -5.33 11.49
N GLN A 140 -7.06 -6.01 12.45
CA GLN A 140 -7.59 -5.35 13.65
C GLN A 140 -6.49 -4.56 14.38
N SER A 141 -5.23 -5.02 14.31
CA SER A 141 -4.08 -4.30 14.84
C SER A 141 -3.87 -2.95 14.15
N VAL A 142 -3.96 -2.87 12.82
CA VAL A 142 -3.86 -1.61 12.06
C VAL A 142 -4.99 -0.66 12.46
N GLU A 143 -6.24 -1.14 12.56
CA GLU A 143 -7.39 -0.31 12.97
C GLU A 143 -7.21 0.26 14.39
N ARG A 144 -6.76 -0.58 15.33
CA ARG A 144 -6.43 -0.15 16.71
C ARG A 144 -5.33 0.90 16.73
N TYR A 145 -4.33 0.78 15.85
CA TYR A 145 -3.23 1.73 15.75
C TYR A 145 -3.67 3.07 15.16
N VAL A 146 -4.50 3.05 14.10
CA VAL A 146 -5.08 4.27 13.53
C VAL A 146 -5.90 5.03 14.58
N LYS A 147 -6.69 4.30 15.38
CA LYS A 147 -7.42 4.90 16.51
C LYS A 147 -6.48 5.55 17.51
N LEU A 148 -5.42 4.86 17.94
CA LEU A 148 -4.44 5.38 18.90
C LEU A 148 -3.70 6.62 18.36
N VAL A 149 -3.30 6.61 17.10
CA VAL A 149 -2.64 7.76 16.46
C VAL A 149 -3.59 8.96 16.38
N THR A 150 -4.87 8.72 16.14
CA THR A 150 -5.91 9.77 16.12
C THR A 150 -6.12 10.36 17.51
N GLU A 151 -6.21 9.51 18.54
CA GLU A 151 -6.29 9.93 19.95
C GLU A 151 -5.07 10.74 20.38
N ALA A 152 -3.87 10.32 20.00
CA ALA A 152 -2.64 11.06 20.28
C ALA A 152 -2.65 12.44 19.59
N ALA A 153 -3.09 12.49 18.32
CA ALA A 153 -3.16 13.73 17.56
C ALA A 153 -4.18 14.74 18.11
N SER A 154 -5.28 14.27 18.72
CA SER A 154 -6.28 15.13 19.36
C SER A 154 -5.91 15.54 20.78
N THR A 155 -5.09 14.74 21.48
CA THR A 155 -4.77 14.98 22.90
C THR A 155 -3.54 15.85 23.08
N VAL A 156 -2.51 15.69 22.25
CA VAL A 156 -1.22 16.39 22.43
C VAL A 156 -0.70 17.03 21.13
N CYS A 157 0.02 18.14 21.28
CA CYS A 157 0.64 18.88 20.18
C CYS A 157 2.14 18.55 20.07
N GLY A 158 2.67 18.53 18.83
CA GLY A 158 4.07 18.23 18.55
C GLY A 158 4.35 16.74 18.32
N SER A 159 5.29 16.44 17.42
CA SER A 159 5.63 15.06 17.04
C SER A 159 6.17 14.24 18.21
N HIS A 160 7.07 14.82 19.01
CA HIS A 160 7.68 14.13 20.15
C HIS A 160 6.65 13.77 21.22
N SER A 161 5.75 14.70 21.58
CA SER A 161 4.69 14.44 22.56
C SER A 161 3.69 13.39 22.07
N ARG A 162 3.32 13.41 20.79
CA ARG A 162 2.45 12.37 20.19
C ARG A 162 3.09 11.00 20.22
N ASP A 163 4.38 10.91 19.87
CA ASP A 163 5.13 9.66 19.91
C ASP A 163 5.22 9.11 21.34
N GLY A 164 5.56 9.97 22.31
CA GLY A 164 5.56 9.62 23.73
C GLY A 164 4.19 9.15 24.25
N PHE A 165 3.10 9.81 23.83
CA PHE A 165 1.74 9.38 24.16
C PHE A 165 1.43 7.97 23.63
N ILE A 166 1.79 7.70 22.36
CA ILE A 166 1.58 6.39 21.73
C ILE A 166 2.38 5.31 22.47
N ILE A 167 3.67 5.54 22.71
CA ILE A 167 4.55 4.58 23.38
C ILE A 167 4.06 4.29 24.80
N ASN A 168 3.74 5.32 25.59
CA ASN A 168 3.23 5.16 26.96
C ASN A 168 1.89 4.42 26.97
N THR A 169 1.00 4.71 26.04
CA THR A 169 -0.30 4.03 25.94
C THR A 169 -0.10 2.56 25.55
N MET A 170 0.83 2.25 24.65
CA MET A 170 1.16 0.87 24.30
C MET A 170 1.78 0.12 25.48
N ALA A 171 2.69 0.73 26.22
CA ALA A 171 3.29 0.15 27.42
C ALA A 171 2.23 -0.12 28.50
N SER A 172 1.33 0.84 28.74
CA SER A 172 0.20 0.66 29.66
C SER A 172 -0.71 -0.50 29.23
N ARG A 173 -1.07 -0.57 27.94
CA ARG A 173 -1.88 -1.67 27.39
C ARG A 173 -1.19 -3.03 27.49
N ALA A 174 0.13 -3.09 27.44
CA ALA A 174 0.89 -4.33 27.59
C ALA A 174 0.92 -4.85 29.03
N ILE A 175 0.80 -3.96 30.02
CA ILE A 175 0.71 -4.32 31.45
C ILE A 175 -0.70 -4.80 31.81
N MET A 176 -1.72 -4.35 31.07
CA MET A 176 -3.10 -4.75 31.32
C MET A 176 -3.29 -6.26 31.09
N PRO A 177 -3.93 -6.98 32.03
CA PRO A 177 -4.24 -8.39 31.85
C PRO A 177 -5.14 -8.60 30.62
N SER A 178 -4.84 -9.64 29.85
CA SER A 178 -5.71 -10.12 28.76
C SER A 178 -6.81 -10.99 29.33
N PHE A 179 -8.04 -10.75 28.88
CA PHE A 179 -9.20 -11.55 29.25
C PHE A 179 -9.82 -12.15 28.00
N ASP A 180 -10.19 -13.42 28.07
CA ASP A 180 -10.86 -14.10 26.96
C ASP A 180 -12.35 -13.72 26.94
N HIS A 181 -12.92 -13.45 28.11
CA HIS A 181 -14.31 -13.09 28.27
C HIS A 181 -14.50 -11.84 29.13
N LYS A 182 -15.46 -10.98 28.75
CA LYS A 182 -15.76 -9.73 29.48
C LYS A 182 -16.16 -9.98 30.95
N ALA A 183 -16.70 -11.16 31.26
CA ALA A 183 -17.07 -11.57 32.62
C ALA A 183 -15.87 -11.74 33.56
N GLU A 184 -14.65 -11.94 33.02
CA GLU A 184 -13.42 -12.07 33.79
C GLU A 184 -12.88 -10.72 34.27
N TYR A 185 -13.36 -9.62 33.65
CA TYR A 185 -13.00 -8.27 34.06
C TYR A 185 -13.76 -7.89 35.34
N LYS A 186 -13.08 -8.02 36.48
CA LYS A 186 -13.56 -7.52 37.77
C LYS A 186 -13.20 -6.03 37.88
N MET A 187 -14.21 -5.17 37.92
CA MET A 187 -14.01 -3.78 38.36
C MET A 187 -13.62 -3.81 39.84
N MET A 188 -12.47 -3.23 40.15
CA MET A 188 -12.02 -2.97 41.52
C MET A 188 -12.87 -1.87 42.16
#